data_AF-A0AAU3UMC6-F1
#
_entry.id   AF-A0AAU3UMC6-F1
#
_cell.length_a   1.000
_cell.length_b   1.000
_cell.length_c   1.000
_cell.angle_alpha   90.00
_cell.angle_beta   90.00
_cell.angle_gamma   90.00
#
_symmetry.space_group_name_H-M   'P 1'
#
loop_
_entity.id
_entity.type
_entity.pdbx_description
1 polymer ?
#
loop_
_entity_poly.entity_id
_entity_poly.type
_entity_poly.pdbx_seq_one_letter_code
_entity_poly.pdbx_strand_id
1 'polypeptide(L)'
;MDSELVIELRRLEQQRSTGVLSAGDGAFHLVEGAITAAECERTTGLDRLVVASGTATAEQWRRARTGGLDGLLERPRLETLSLLSVFDAAYFLLSAPAARPEFRSGPPHWLARACRITPGALLHECARRESPDSESWPVDLVDTATVVPVRRVRRRRVVLTGGQAEVLAAIDSRRTITELATELGRTTYGCLLAVRELTAAGLVEPPSMVVQAAPPPGGPPPARHRAEPSDRSEESTVISTATDESMPPLRRRVRRAAAVAVPDRWEPPDRDVLVRLRAALEELT
;
A
#
# COMPACT_ATOMS: atom_id res chain seq x y z
N MET A 1 -11.08 -7.03 -9.56
CA MET A 1 -12.02 -5.88 -9.64
C MET A 1 -13.48 -6.31 -9.52
N ASP A 2 -14.18 -5.75 -8.55
CA ASP A 2 -15.63 -5.96 -8.36
C ASP A 2 -16.45 -5.37 -9.51
N SER A 3 -17.40 -6.14 -10.06
CA SER A 3 -18.22 -5.72 -11.19
C SER A 3 -19.27 -4.66 -10.83
N GLU A 4 -19.85 -4.65 -9.64
CA GLU A 4 -20.99 -3.78 -9.34
C GLU A 4 -20.56 -2.32 -9.12
N LEU A 5 -19.51 -2.11 -8.33
CA LEU A 5 -18.93 -0.78 -8.10
C LEU A 5 -18.42 -0.16 -9.41
N VAL A 6 -17.80 -0.96 -10.28
CA VAL A 6 -17.31 -0.51 -11.59
C VAL A 6 -18.47 -0.10 -12.50
N ILE A 7 -19.55 -0.87 -12.54
CA ILE A 7 -20.75 -0.54 -13.32
C ILE A 7 -21.35 0.78 -12.81
N GLU A 8 -21.47 0.93 -11.50
CA GLU A 8 -22.08 2.11 -10.90
C GLU A 8 -21.25 3.38 -11.12
N LEU A 9 -19.92 3.30 -10.99
CA LEU A 9 -19.03 4.42 -11.31
C LEU A 9 -19.17 4.88 -12.77
N ARG A 10 -19.26 3.95 -13.73
CA ARG A 10 -19.48 4.29 -15.14
C ARG A 10 -20.86 4.90 -15.38
N ARG A 11 -21.89 4.40 -14.69
CA ARG A 11 -23.25 4.95 -14.77
C ARG A 11 -23.27 6.41 -14.30
N LEU A 12 -22.64 6.71 -13.17
CA LEU A 12 -22.57 8.07 -12.61
C LEU A 12 -21.72 9.01 -13.46
N GLU A 13 -20.66 8.51 -14.10
CA GLU A 13 -19.87 9.25 -15.10
C GLU A 13 -20.77 9.72 -16.26
N GLN A 14 -21.50 8.79 -16.86
CA GLN A 14 -22.38 9.06 -18.01
C GLN A 14 -23.53 10.01 -17.65
N GLN A 15 -24.09 9.87 -16.45
CA GLN A 15 -25.15 10.71 -15.93
C GLN A 15 -24.67 12.07 -15.42
N ARG A 16 -23.35 12.32 -15.42
CA ARG A 16 -22.72 13.52 -14.86
C ARG A 16 -23.21 13.80 -13.43
N SER A 17 -23.33 12.76 -12.62
CA SER A 17 -23.90 12.88 -11.28
C SER A 17 -22.97 13.61 -10.32
N THR A 18 -23.56 14.35 -9.38
CA THR A 18 -22.85 15.02 -8.27
C THR A 18 -23.36 14.47 -6.95
N GLY A 19 -22.47 13.99 -6.10
CA GLY A 19 -22.83 13.36 -4.84
C GLY A 19 -21.76 12.42 -4.31
N VAL A 20 -22.17 11.47 -3.48
CA VAL A 20 -21.28 10.51 -2.83
C VAL A 20 -21.74 9.10 -3.16
N LEU A 21 -20.81 8.26 -3.61
CA LEU A 21 -20.99 6.83 -3.80
C LEU A 21 -20.29 6.09 -2.66
N SER A 22 -21.05 5.58 -1.69
CA SER A 22 -20.52 4.73 -0.61
C SER A 22 -20.34 3.30 -1.11
N ALA A 23 -19.23 2.66 -0.75
CA ALA A 23 -18.96 1.26 -1.05
C ALA A 23 -18.05 0.65 0.03
N GLY A 24 -18.52 -0.40 0.71
CA GLY A 24 -17.76 -1.08 1.77
C GLY A 24 -17.31 -0.11 2.87
N ASP A 25 -16.00 -0.06 3.10
CA ASP A 25 -15.31 0.76 4.10
C ASP A 25 -14.87 2.13 3.56
N GLY A 26 -15.55 2.65 2.53
CA GLY A 26 -15.15 3.90 1.89
C GLY A 26 -16.20 4.53 0.99
N ALA A 27 -15.77 5.57 0.29
CA ALA A 27 -16.63 6.34 -0.59
C ALA A 27 -15.87 7.06 -1.71
N PHE A 28 -16.57 7.34 -2.81
CA PHE A 28 -16.14 8.24 -3.87
C PHE A 28 -17.01 9.49 -3.88
N HIS A 29 -16.40 10.67 -4.01
CA HIS A 29 -17.09 11.94 -4.15
C HIS A 29 -17.05 12.38 -5.61
N LEU A 30 -18.23 12.56 -6.20
CA LEU A 30 -18.37 12.92 -7.61
C LEU A 30 -18.91 14.35 -7.77
N VAL A 31 -18.39 15.04 -8.78
CA VAL A 31 -18.92 16.31 -9.29
C VAL A 31 -18.99 16.23 -10.80
N GLU A 32 -20.21 16.32 -11.33
CA GLU A 32 -20.48 16.23 -12.77
C GLU A 32 -19.90 14.94 -13.41
N GLY A 33 -19.96 13.83 -12.67
CA GLY A 33 -19.43 12.53 -13.10
C GLY A 33 -17.92 12.35 -12.93
N ALA A 34 -17.17 13.39 -12.52
CA ALA A 34 -15.74 13.28 -12.20
C ALA A 34 -15.53 12.99 -10.71
N ILE A 35 -14.60 12.09 -10.39
CA ILE A 35 -14.17 11.80 -9.02
C ILE A 35 -13.27 12.93 -8.54
N THR A 36 -13.61 13.50 -7.38
CA THR A 36 -12.93 14.67 -6.79
C THR A 36 -12.27 14.37 -5.45
N ALA A 37 -12.74 13.33 -4.76
CA ALA A 37 -12.14 12.78 -3.57
C ALA A 37 -12.55 11.30 -3.45
N ALA A 38 -11.76 10.52 -2.72
CA ALA A 38 -12.13 9.18 -2.31
C ALA A 38 -11.54 8.91 -0.93
N GLU A 39 -12.25 8.14 -0.13
CA GLU A 39 -11.88 7.81 1.24
C GLU A 39 -12.03 6.30 1.43
N CYS A 40 -11.10 5.69 2.15
CA CYS A 40 -11.13 4.28 2.53
C CYS A 40 -10.47 4.14 3.89
N GLU A 41 -11.12 3.45 4.83
CA GLU A 41 -10.62 3.27 6.20
C GLU A 41 -9.25 2.59 6.24
N ARG A 42 -8.92 1.77 5.23
CA ARG A 42 -7.62 1.11 5.06
C ARG A 42 -6.52 2.01 4.47
N THR A 43 -6.78 3.30 4.21
CA THR A 43 -5.82 4.20 3.57
C THR A 43 -5.37 5.36 4.46
N THR A 44 -4.15 5.83 4.23
CA THR A 44 -3.69 7.09 4.83
C THR A 44 -4.48 8.26 4.24
N GLY A 45 -5.24 8.94 5.10
CA GLY A 45 -6.06 10.08 4.71
C GLY A 45 -5.24 11.23 4.12
N LEU A 46 -5.87 11.99 3.22
CA LEU A 46 -5.26 13.16 2.59
C LEU A 46 -4.78 14.20 3.61
N ASP A 47 -5.49 14.34 4.72
CA ASP A 47 -5.10 15.22 5.83
C ASP A 47 -3.73 14.85 6.39
N ARG A 48 -3.47 13.55 6.60
CA ARG A 48 -2.17 13.06 7.06
C ARG A 48 -1.08 13.26 6.02
N LEU A 49 -1.36 12.99 4.75
CA LEU A 49 -0.42 13.21 3.64
C LEU A 49 -0.02 14.70 3.51
N VAL A 50 -0.98 15.60 3.63
CA VAL A 50 -0.77 17.06 3.59
C VAL A 50 0.12 17.54 4.72
N VAL A 51 -0.12 17.05 5.94
CA VAL A 51 0.68 17.42 7.12
C VAL A 51 2.08 16.85 7.03
N ALA A 52 2.22 15.55 6.72
CA ALA A 52 3.51 14.88 6.67
C ALA A 52 4.42 15.42 5.55
N SER A 53 3.86 15.86 4.43
CA SER A 53 4.59 16.50 3.33
C SER A 53 4.96 17.97 3.59
N GLY A 54 4.53 18.55 4.73
CA GLY A 54 4.70 19.96 5.04
C GLY A 54 3.87 20.91 4.16
N THR A 55 2.92 20.39 3.38
CA THR A 55 2.08 21.19 2.47
C THR A 55 1.20 22.16 3.24
N ALA A 56 0.67 21.72 4.38
CA ALA A 56 -0.04 22.57 5.33
C ALA A 56 0.08 22.02 6.76
N THR A 57 -0.05 22.89 7.74
CA THR A 57 -0.26 22.48 9.13
C THR A 57 -1.66 21.87 9.31
N ALA A 58 -1.84 21.07 10.36
CA ALA A 58 -3.15 20.51 10.70
C ALA A 58 -4.23 21.59 10.90
N GLU A 59 -3.82 22.76 11.43
CA GLU A 59 -4.73 23.89 11.64
C GLU A 59 -5.15 24.56 10.32
N GLN A 60 -4.19 24.78 9.40
CA GLN A 60 -4.51 25.27 8.05
C GLN A 60 -5.44 24.32 7.30
N TRP A 61 -5.20 23.00 7.42
CA TRP A 61 -6.07 21.99 6.82
C TRP A 61 -7.50 22.01 7.38
N ARG A 62 -7.65 22.10 8.71
CA ARG A 62 -8.96 22.23 9.36
C ARG A 62 -9.71 23.48 8.88
N ARG A 63 -9.01 24.63 8.83
CA ARG A 63 -9.60 25.89 8.35
C ARG A 63 -10.03 25.80 6.89
N ALA A 64 -9.23 25.18 6.03
CA ALA A 64 -9.58 24.98 4.62
C ALA A 64 -10.86 24.16 4.45
N ARG A 65 -11.03 23.09 5.25
CA ARG A 65 -12.22 22.23 5.22
C ARG A 65 -13.51 22.98 5.61
N THR A 66 -13.42 23.95 6.51
CA THR A 66 -14.57 24.78 6.93
C THR A 66 -14.82 25.99 6.02
N GLY A 67 -14.14 26.08 4.87
CA GLY A 67 -14.29 27.17 3.91
C GLY A 67 -13.31 28.34 4.07
N GLY A 68 -12.27 28.20 4.89
CA GLY A 68 -11.18 29.16 4.99
C GLY A 68 -10.31 29.13 3.72
N LEU A 69 -10.39 30.20 2.92
CA LEU A 69 -9.71 30.29 1.61
C LEU A 69 -8.23 30.69 1.74
N ASP A 70 -7.41 29.88 2.42
CA ASP A 70 -5.96 30.12 2.59
C ASP A 70 -5.12 29.84 1.31
N GLY A 71 -5.74 29.89 0.13
CA GLY A 71 -5.07 29.57 -1.15
C GLY A 71 -4.55 28.14 -1.26
N LEU A 72 -4.95 27.26 -0.32
CA LEU A 72 -4.42 25.91 -0.19
C LEU A 72 -4.87 25.02 -1.35
N LEU A 73 -6.07 25.25 -1.87
CA LEU A 73 -6.67 24.50 -2.98
C LEU A 73 -5.97 24.77 -4.31
N GLU A 74 -5.32 25.92 -4.42
CA GLU A 74 -4.59 26.36 -5.60
C GLU A 74 -3.14 25.85 -5.65
N ARG A 75 -2.67 25.14 -4.61
CA ARG A 75 -1.29 24.64 -4.54
C ARG A 75 -1.12 23.35 -5.37
N PRO A 76 -0.16 23.30 -6.32
CA PRO A 76 0.11 22.09 -7.12
C PRO A 76 0.46 20.86 -6.28
N ARG A 77 1.11 21.08 -5.12
CA ARG A 77 1.41 19.98 -4.19
C ARG A 77 0.14 19.36 -3.60
N LEU A 78 -0.89 20.16 -3.30
CA LEU A 78 -2.17 19.60 -2.83
C LEU A 78 -2.87 18.81 -3.95
N GLU A 79 -2.88 19.31 -5.18
CA GLU A 79 -3.43 18.59 -6.33
C GLU A 79 -2.78 17.20 -6.44
N THR A 80 -1.45 17.14 -6.37
CA THR A 80 -0.70 15.88 -6.40
C THR A 80 -1.07 14.94 -5.26
N LEU A 81 -1.13 15.44 -4.01
CA LEU A 81 -1.50 14.62 -2.85
C LEU A 81 -2.96 14.15 -2.92
N SER A 82 -3.85 14.98 -3.47
CA SER A 82 -5.26 14.65 -3.68
C SER A 82 -5.40 13.52 -4.69
N LEU A 83 -4.70 13.60 -5.83
CA LEU A 83 -4.64 12.53 -6.82
C LEU A 83 -4.11 11.23 -6.19
N LEU A 84 -3.00 11.31 -5.45
CA LEU A 84 -2.41 10.16 -4.77
C LEU A 84 -3.40 9.53 -3.79
N SER A 85 -4.08 10.33 -2.97
CA SER A 85 -5.09 9.85 -2.02
C SER A 85 -6.29 9.21 -2.72
N VAL A 86 -6.77 9.78 -3.83
CA VAL A 86 -7.89 9.20 -4.60
C VAL A 86 -7.49 7.84 -5.18
N PHE A 87 -6.32 7.73 -5.81
CA PHE A 87 -5.86 6.46 -6.36
C PHE A 87 -5.52 5.43 -5.27
N ASP A 88 -5.09 5.88 -4.10
CA ASP A 88 -4.84 5.01 -2.95
C ASP A 88 -6.15 4.37 -2.50
N ALA A 89 -7.15 5.18 -2.12
CA ALA A 89 -8.46 4.70 -1.69
C ALA A 89 -9.14 3.83 -2.77
N ALA A 90 -9.10 4.27 -4.03
CA ALA A 90 -9.69 3.53 -5.15
C ALA A 90 -9.12 2.12 -5.30
N TYR A 91 -7.79 1.96 -5.17
CA TYR A 91 -7.16 0.65 -5.30
C TYR A 91 -7.71 -0.34 -4.27
N PHE A 92 -7.86 0.09 -3.01
CA PHE A 92 -8.38 -0.77 -1.92
C PHE A 92 -9.89 -1.02 -2.02
N LEU A 93 -10.67 -0.04 -2.44
CA LEU A 93 -12.13 -0.18 -2.62
C LEU A 93 -12.47 -1.09 -3.82
N LEU A 94 -11.72 -1.01 -4.92
CA LEU A 94 -11.95 -1.83 -6.12
C LEU A 94 -11.42 -3.27 -5.99
N SER A 95 -10.51 -3.50 -5.04
CA SER A 95 -9.93 -4.81 -4.74
C SER A 95 -10.67 -5.57 -3.64
N ALA A 96 -11.48 -4.89 -2.83
CA ALA A 96 -12.28 -5.53 -1.79
C ALA A 96 -13.56 -6.16 -2.37
N PRO A 97 -14.09 -7.25 -1.78
CA PRO A 97 -15.42 -7.75 -2.11
C PRO A 97 -16.47 -6.67 -1.84
N ALA A 98 -17.28 -6.31 -2.83
CA ALA A 98 -18.19 -5.17 -2.66
C ALA A 98 -19.35 -5.49 -1.72
N ALA A 99 -19.52 -4.63 -0.72
CA ALA A 99 -20.86 -4.28 -0.28
C ALA A 99 -21.56 -3.51 -1.41
N ARG A 100 -22.88 -3.67 -1.53
CA ARG A 100 -23.68 -3.01 -2.55
C ARG A 100 -23.40 -1.49 -2.57
N PRO A 101 -23.02 -0.90 -3.70
CA PRO A 101 -22.71 0.51 -3.77
C PRO A 101 -23.98 1.36 -3.64
N GLU A 102 -23.91 2.43 -2.85
CA GLU A 102 -25.04 3.33 -2.58
C GLU A 102 -24.70 4.77 -2.97
N PHE A 103 -25.38 5.28 -4.00
CA PHE A 103 -25.24 6.67 -4.42
C PHE A 103 -26.25 7.57 -3.71
N ARG A 104 -25.77 8.69 -3.16
CA ARG A 104 -26.59 9.79 -2.64
C ARG A 104 -26.19 11.09 -3.30
N SER A 105 -27.15 11.73 -3.94
CA SER A 105 -26.98 13.10 -4.46
C SER A 105 -26.69 14.06 -3.30
N GLY A 106 -25.81 15.03 -3.53
CA GLY A 106 -25.41 15.97 -2.50
C GLY A 106 -24.63 17.16 -3.06
N PRO A 107 -24.23 18.11 -2.21
CA PRO A 107 -23.38 19.21 -2.64
C PRO A 107 -22.01 18.69 -3.12
N PRO A 108 -21.32 19.44 -3.99
CA PRO A 108 -19.97 19.08 -4.41
C PRO A 108 -19.03 19.04 -3.22
N HIS A 109 -18.10 18.07 -3.22
CA HIS A 109 -17.07 17.99 -2.20
C HIS A 109 -16.15 19.21 -2.26
N TRP A 110 -15.69 19.70 -1.11
CA TRP A 110 -14.89 20.93 -1.01
C TRP A 110 -13.55 20.85 -1.75
N LEU A 111 -13.04 19.64 -2.02
CA LEU A 111 -11.84 19.40 -2.84
C LEU A 111 -12.07 19.39 -4.36
N ALA A 112 -13.29 19.67 -4.84
CA ALA A 112 -13.63 19.60 -6.27
C ALA A 112 -12.76 20.50 -7.18
N ARG A 113 -12.10 21.52 -6.61
CA ARG A 113 -11.15 22.39 -7.33
C ARG A 113 -9.74 21.83 -7.39
N ALA A 114 -9.36 20.96 -6.46
CA ALA A 114 -8.01 20.43 -6.33
C ALA A 114 -7.80 19.10 -7.07
N CYS A 115 -8.87 18.35 -7.35
CA CYS A 115 -8.78 17.05 -8.01
C CYS A 115 -10.02 16.77 -8.86
N ARG A 116 -9.80 16.32 -10.10
CA ARG A 116 -10.83 15.78 -10.99
C ARG A 116 -10.25 14.63 -11.82
N ILE A 117 -10.81 13.43 -11.63
CA ILE A 117 -10.42 12.21 -12.33
C ILE A 117 -11.66 11.59 -12.95
N THR A 118 -11.59 11.17 -14.20
CA THR A 118 -12.69 10.40 -14.78
C THR A 118 -12.72 8.99 -14.20
N PRO A 119 -13.90 8.41 -13.91
CA PRO A 119 -14.00 7.01 -13.54
C PRO A 119 -13.26 6.07 -14.50
N GLY A 120 -13.32 6.31 -15.80
CA GLY A 120 -12.54 5.55 -16.79
C GLY A 120 -11.02 5.56 -16.54
N ALA A 121 -10.42 6.72 -16.30
CA ALA A 121 -8.98 6.83 -16.02
C ALA A 121 -8.60 6.18 -14.68
N LEU A 122 -9.45 6.34 -13.67
CA LEU A 122 -9.28 5.73 -12.36
C LEU A 122 -9.25 4.20 -12.45
N LEU A 123 -10.23 3.62 -13.14
CA LEU A 123 -10.33 2.19 -13.36
C LEU A 123 -9.15 1.63 -14.16
N HIS A 124 -8.71 2.35 -15.21
CA HIS A 124 -7.55 1.95 -15.99
C HIS A 124 -6.28 1.88 -15.14
N GLU A 125 -6.03 2.90 -14.32
CA GLU A 125 -4.85 2.95 -13.47
C GLU A 125 -4.91 1.88 -12.36
N CYS A 126 -6.07 1.65 -11.75
CA CYS A 126 -6.23 0.58 -10.76
C CYS A 126 -5.97 -0.81 -11.39
N ALA A 127 -6.46 -1.04 -12.61
CA ALA A 127 -6.17 -2.26 -13.38
C ALA A 127 -4.68 -2.42 -13.66
N ARG A 128 -3.97 -1.34 -14.00
CA ARG A 128 -2.52 -1.35 -14.22
C ARG A 128 -1.74 -1.68 -12.94
N ARG A 129 -2.28 -1.31 -11.77
CA ARG A 129 -1.67 -1.53 -10.45
C ARG A 129 -1.90 -2.93 -9.88
N GLU A 130 -2.89 -3.66 -10.39
CA GLU A 130 -3.08 -5.08 -10.05
C GLU A 130 -1.86 -5.87 -10.56
N SER A 131 -1.01 -6.32 -9.63
CA SER A 131 0.17 -7.13 -9.94
C SER A 131 -0.16 -8.63 -9.82
N PRO A 132 0.27 -9.48 -10.78
CA PRO A 132 0.14 -10.93 -10.66
C PRO A 132 0.87 -11.48 -9.43
N ASP A 133 1.95 -10.83 -8.99
CA ASP A 133 2.78 -11.25 -7.86
C ASP A 133 2.20 -10.80 -6.49
N SER A 134 0.92 -10.42 -6.46
CA SER A 134 0.23 -9.98 -5.23
C SER A 134 0.00 -11.11 -4.21
N GLU A 135 0.28 -12.36 -4.58
CA GLU A 135 0.01 -13.57 -3.78
C GLU A 135 0.66 -13.53 -2.38
N SER A 136 1.85 -12.93 -2.24
CA SER A 136 2.53 -12.87 -0.94
C SER A 136 1.92 -11.84 0.02
N TRP A 137 1.20 -10.83 -0.45
CA TRP A 137 0.53 -9.84 0.41
C TRP A 137 -0.80 -9.42 -0.24
N PRO A 138 -1.88 -10.18 -0.01
CA PRO A 138 -3.23 -9.82 -0.43
C PRO A 138 -3.69 -8.47 0.14
N VAL A 139 -4.65 -7.84 -0.54
CA VAL A 139 -5.13 -6.48 -0.22
C VAL A 139 -5.96 -6.45 1.07
N ASP A 140 -6.58 -7.56 1.45
CA ASP A 140 -7.32 -7.76 2.70
C ASP A 140 -6.43 -7.90 3.94
N LEU A 141 -5.10 -8.03 3.77
CA LEU A 141 -4.17 -8.14 4.89
C LEU A 141 -3.53 -6.81 5.30
N VAL A 142 -3.76 -5.71 4.58
CA VAL A 142 -3.01 -4.45 4.78
C VAL A 142 -3.26 -3.78 6.13
N ASP A 143 -4.44 -3.99 6.71
CA ASP A 143 -4.90 -3.42 7.96
C ASP A 143 -5.01 -4.47 9.08
N THR A 144 -4.76 -5.74 8.78
CA THR A 144 -4.92 -6.85 9.75
C THR A 144 -3.62 -7.60 10.03
N ALA A 145 -2.76 -7.79 9.03
CA ALA A 145 -1.50 -8.50 9.20
C ALA A 145 -0.37 -7.54 9.62
N THR A 146 0.35 -7.91 10.66
CA THR A 146 1.52 -7.15 11.11
C THR A 146 2.72 -7.42 10.21
N VAL A 147 3.51 -6.38 9.95
CA VAL A 147 4.71 -6.50 9.13
C VAL A 147 5.88 -6.91 10.03
N VAL A 148 6.48 -8.08 9.76
CA VAL A 148 7.57 -8.64 10.57
C VAL A 148 8.86 -8.67 9.75
N PRO A 149 9.97 -8.10 10.25
CA PRO A 149 11.25 -8.15 9.55
C PRO A 149 11.90 -9.52 9.74
N VAL A 150 12.64 -10.01 8.75
CA VAL A 150 13.34 -11.29 8.92
C VAL A 150 14.43 -11.18 10.01
N ARG A 151 14.55 -12.19 10.85
CA ARG A 151 15.56 -12.20 11.93
C ARG A 151 17.01 -12.24 11.42
N ARG A 152 17.25 -12.85 10.25
CA ARG A 152 18.58 -13.00 9.66
C ARG A 152 18.54 -12.84 8.15
N VAL A 153 19.13 -11.76 7.67
CA VAL A 153 19.30 -11.52 6.23
C VAL A 153 20.42 -12.42 5.70
N ARG A 154 20.10 -13.33 4.78
CA ARG A 154 21.08 -14.25 4.17
C ARG A 154 21.92 -13.59 3.06
N ARG A 155 21.66 -12.32 2.74
CA ARG A 155 22.33 -11.54 1.69
C ARG A 155 23.33 -10.57 2.31
N ARG A 156 24.52 -10.47 1.72
CA ARG A 156 25.59 -9.55 2.18
C ARG A 156 25.36 -8.09 1.81
N ARG A 157 24.60 -7.82 0.74
CA ARG A 157 24.24 -6.48 0.27
C ARG A 157 22.85 -6.52 -0.35
N VAL A 158 22.03 -5.53 -0.05
CA VAL A 158 20.73 -5.29 -0.70
C VAL A 158 20.69 -3.82 -1.11
N VAL A 159 20.23 -3.56 -2.33
CA VAL A 159 19.99 -2.20 -2.82
C VAL A 159 18.54 -1.88 -2.53
N LEU A 160 18.29 -0.80 -1.79
CA LEU A 160 16.95 -0.35 -1.43
C LEU A 160 16.70 1.02 -2.04
N THR A 161 15.46 1.26 -2.46
CA THR A 161 14.97 2.62 -2.72
C THR A 161 14.82 3.38 -1.40
N GLY A 162 14.72 4.71 -1.45
CA GLY A 162 14.48 5.52 -0.24
C GLY A 162 13.21 5.08 0.50
N GLY A 163 12.12 4.83 -0.22
CA GLY A 163 10.86 4.36 0.37
C GLY A 163 10.96 2.97 1.01
N GLN A 164 11.68 2.04 0.38
CA GLN A 164 11.93 0.72 0.97
C GLN A 164 12.76 0.82 2.26
N ALA A 165 13.80 1.66 2.27
CA ALA A 165 14.63 1.86 3.45
C ALA A 165 13.85 2.49 4.61
N GLU A 166 13.00 3.47 4.31
CA GLU A 166 12.12 4.14 5.29
C GLU A 166 11.10 3.17 5.90
N VAL A 167 10.40 2.38 5.06
CA VAL A 167 9.49 1.33 5.54
C VAL A 167 10.25 0.32 6.40
N LEU A 168 11.38 -0.19 5.92
CA LEU A 168 12.17 -1.18 6.65
C LEU A 168 12.66 -0.67 8.01
N ALA A 169 13.03 0.62 8.10
CA ALA A 169 13.46 1.24 9.34
C ALA A 169 12.32 1.44 10.35
N ALA A 170 11.07 1.56 9.88
CA ALA A 170 9.89 1.78 10.72
C ALA A 170 9.22 0.49 11.22
N ILE A 171 9.61 -0.67 10.69
CA ILE A 171 9.03 -1.96 11.08
C ILE A 171 9.43 -2.32 12.52
N ASP A 172 8.42 -2.51 13.38
CA ASP A 172 8.55 -2.88 14.79
C ASP A 172 7.93 -4.24 15.12
N SER A 173 7.51 -5.01 14.11
CA SER A 173 6.76 -6.28 14.23
C SER A 173 5.37 -6.18 14.87
N ARG A 174 4.85 -4.96 15.06
CA ARG A 174 3.53 -4.71 15.68
C ARG A 174 2.58 -4.01 14.73
N ARG A 175 3.11 -3.15 13.86
CA ARG A 175 2.31 -2.35 12.95
C ARG A 175 1.88 -3.10 11.70
N THR A 176 0.66 -2.83 11.25
CA THR A 176 0.16 -3.23 9.93
C THR A 176 0.69 -2.28 8.84
N ILE A 177 0.40 -2.59 7.58
CA ILE A 177 0.81 -1.73 6.45
C ILE A 177 0.12 -0.37 6.54
N THR A 178 -1.16 -0.34 6.89
CA THR A 178 -1.94 0.90 7.05
C THR A 178 -1.39 1.76 8.19
N GLU A 179 -0.99 1.15 9.30
CA GLU A 179 -0.39 1.87 10.43
C GLU A 179 1.00 2.42 10.08
N LEU A 180 1.83 1.64 9.38
CA LEU A 180 3.13 2.10 8.87
C LEU A 180 2.97 3.27 7.88
N ALA A 181 2.05 3.16 6.92
CA ALA A 181 1.79 4.21 5.94
C ALA A 181 1.36 5.51 6.62
N THR A 182 0.48 5.41 7.63
CA THR A 182 -0.01 6.56 8.40
C THR A 182 1.08 7.21 9.22
N GLU A 183 1.91 6.41 9.90
CA GLU A 183 3.06 6.91 10.66
C GLU A 183 4.02 7.68 9.74
N LEU A 184 4.42 7.04 8.63
CA LEU A 184 5.36 7.59 7.65
C LEU A 184 4.78 8.74 6.82
N GLY A 185 3.46 8.94 6.85
CA GLY A 185 2.79 9.93 6.02
C GLY A 185 2.89 9.62 4.52
N ARG A 186 2.79 8.34 4.18
CA ARG A 186 2.84 7.81 2.81
C ARG A 186 1.49 7.20 2.44
N THR A 187 1.27 6.95 1.15
CA THR A 187 0.10 6.19 0.71
C THR A 187 0.20 4.74 1.16
N THR A 188 -0.94 4.12 1.50
CA THR A 188 -0.98 2.71 1.89
C THR A 188 -0.55 1.81 0.73
N TYR A 189 -0.93 2.12 -0.51
CA TYR A 189 -0.49 1.41 -1.71
C TYR A 189 1.04 1.48 -1.89
N GLY A 190 1.63 2.65 -1.66
CA GLY A 190 3.08 2.82 -1.71
C GLY A 190 3.80 1.97 -0.66
N CYS A 191 3.26 1.94 0.56
CA CYS A 191 3.77 1.10 1.64
C CYS A 191 3.58 -0.40 1.34
N LEU A 192 2.43 -0.80 0.80
CA LEU A 192 2.16 -2.18 0.36
C LEU A 192 3.14 -2.65 -0.70
N LEU A 193 3.42 -1.81 -1.70
CA LEU A 193 4.39 -2.13 -2.75
C LEU A 193 5.80 -2.31 -2.16
N ALA A 194 6.23 -1.40 -1.29
CA ALA A 194 7.52 -1.51 -0.62
C ALA A 194 7.62 -2.78 0.23
N VAL A 195 6.57 -3.15 0.98
CA VAL A 195 6.51 -4.39 1.76
C VAL A 195 6.59 -5.63 0.86
N ARG A 196 5.84 -5.67 -0.24
CA ARG A 196 5.92 -6.77 -1.24
C ARG A 196 7.33 -6.93 -1.79
N GLU A 197 7.99 -5.84 -2.16
CA GLU A 197 9.36 -5.85 -2.67
C GLU A 197 10.38 -6.27 -1.60
N LEU A 198 10.21 -5.82 -0.36
CA LEU A 198 11.03 -6.22 0.78
C LEU A 198 10.84 -7.71 1.12
N THR A 199 9.62 -8.24 1.01
CA THR A 199 9.34 -9.67 1.17
C THR A 199 10.02 -10.47 0.04
N ALA A 200 9.90 -10.04 -1.22
CA ALA A 200 10.60 -10.67 -2.35
C ALA A 200 12.14 -10.59 -2.22
N ALA A 201 12.66 -9.54 -1.59
CA ALA A 201 14.08 -9.40 -1.28
C ALA A 201 14.53 -10.29 -0.10
N GLY A 202 13.60 -10.91 0.62
CA GLY A 202 13.85 -11.72 1.81
C GLY A 202 14.25 -10.88 3.02
N LEU A 203 13.69 -9.67 3.14
CA LEU A 203 13.91 -8.74 4.25
C LEU A 203 12.70 -8.63 5.19
N VAL A 204 11.51 -8.96 4.69
CA VAL A 204 10.26 -9.03 5.46
C VAL A 204 9.70 -10.44 5.34
N GLU A 205 9.21 -10.98 6.44
CA GLU A 205 8.54 -12.29 6.47
C GLU A 205 7.21 -12.19 5.70
N PRO A 206 6.83 -13.21 4.90
CA PRO A 206 5.48 -13.24 4.34
C PRO A 206 4.45 -13.29 5.48
N PRO A 207 3.24 -12.74 5.26
CA PRO A 207 2.22 -12.66 6.28
C PRO A 207 1.88 -14.07 6.75
N SER A 208 2.14 -14.34 8.03
CA SER A 208 1.69 -15.59 8.64
C SER A 208 0.21 -15.43 8.91
N MET A 209 -0.63 -16.22 8.22
CA MET A 209 -2.04 -16.34 8.56
C MET A 209 -2.17 -17.03 9.92
N VAL A 210 -1.92 -16.29 11.00
CA VAL A 210 -2.38 -16.70 12.32
C VAL A 210 -3.83 -16.27 12.36
N VAL A 211 -4.73 -17.17 11.96
CA VAL A 211 -6.14 -17.08 12.37
C VAL A 211 -6.08 -16.89 13.87
N GLN A 212 -6.46 -15.71 14.37
CA GLN A 212 -6.75 -15.55 15.78
C GLN A 212 -7.97 -16.42 16.06
N ALA A 213 -7.72 -17.70 16.29
CA ALA A 213 -8.67 -18.52 17.01
C ALA A 213 -8.82 -17.84 18.37
N ALA A 214 -10.00 -17.28 18.62
CA ALA A 214 -10.41 -16.89 19.95
C ALA A 214 -10.00 -18.03 20.90
N PRO A 215 -9.37 -17.75 22.06
CA PRO A 215 -9.04 -18.81 23.00
C PRO A 215 -10.34 -19.57 23.31
N PRO A 216 -10.37 -20.91 23.19
CA PRO A 216 -11.57 -21.68 23.47
C PRO A 216 -12.00 -21.36 24.91
N PRO A 217 -13.30 -21.09 25.17
CA PRO A 217 -13.77 -20.80 26.50
C PRO A 217 -13.49 -22.01 27.41
N GLY A 218 -12.57 -21.83 28.36
CA GLY A 218 -12.46 -22.61 29.59
C GLY A 218 -12.46 -24.13 29.43
N GLY A 219 -11.43 -24.70 28.83
CA GLY A 219 -11.06 -26.10 29.09
C GLY A 219 -10.12 -26.17 30.31
N PRO A 220 -10.36 -27.05 31.31
CA PRO A 220 -9.47 -27.16 32.46
C PRO A 220 -8.06 -27.61 32.02
N PRO A 221 -6.99 -27.15 32.68
CA PRO A 221 -5.63 -27.44 32.28
C PRO A 221 -5.34 -28.96 32.37
N PRO A 222 -4.65 -29.56 31.38
CA PRO A 222 -4.20 -30.94 31.53
C PRO A 222 -3.22 -31.02 32.70
N ALA A 223 -3.48 -31.98 33.58
CA ALA A 223 -2.68 -32.27 34.75
C ALA A 223 -1.21 -32.50 34.35
N ARG A 224 -0.32 -31.75 34.98
CA ARG A 224 1.13 -31.94 34.89
C ARG A 224 1.47 -33.28 35.53
N HIS A 225 1.61 -34.33 34.73
CA HIS A 225 2.27 -35.54 35.19
C HIS A 225 3.77 -35.29 35.30
N ARG A 226 4.16 -35.01 36.54
CA ARG A 226 5.52 -35.14 37.08
C ARG A 226 5.99 -36.58 36.87
N ALA A 227 7.05 -36.77 36.11
CA ALA A 227 7.90 -37.95 36.18
C ALA A 227 9.37 -37.46 36.17
N GLU A 228 9.98 -37.48 37.35
CA GLU A 228 11.44 -37.49 37.52
C GLU A 228 11.92 -38.97 37.44
N PRO A 229 13.22 -39.29 37.58
CA PRO A 229 14.14 -39.57 36.48
C PRO A 229 14.55 -41.06 36.47
N SER A 230 14.95 -41.58 35.31
CA SER A 230 15.66 -42.86 35.23
C SER A 230 17.08 -42.62 34.78
N ASP A 231 17.97 -42.64 35.76
CA ASP A 231 19.40 -42.78 35.65
C ASP A 231 19.74 -44.18 35.11
N ARG A 232 20.60 -44.27 34.08
CA ARG A 232 21.53 -45.38 33.87
C ARG A 232 22.52 -45.07 32.74
N SER A 233 23.75 -44.95 33.19
CA SER A 233 25.02 -44.84 32.48
C SER A 233 25.37 -46.04 31.59
N GLU A 234 26.49 -45.82 30.87
CA GLU A 234 27.40 -46.76 30.19
C GLU A 234 27.16 -46.88 28.67
N GLU A 235 27.92 -46.24 27.78
CA GLU A 235 29.39 -46.18 27.54
C GLU A 235 29.81 -47.09 26.36
N SER A 236 30.61 -46.47 25.49
CA SER A 236 31.60 -47.04 24.58
C SER A 236 31.28 -47.45 23.13
N THR A 237 32.26 -47.05 22.30
CA THR A 237 32.71 -47.57 20.99
C THR A 237 31.92 -47.09 19.76
N VAL A 238 32.50 -46.65 18.63
CA VAL A 238 33.83 -46.84 18.03
C VAL A 238 34.12 -45.66 17.06
N ILE A 239 35.42 -45.36 16.88
CA ILE A 239 36.04 -44.51 15.85
C ILE A 239 35.85 -45.07 14.43
N SER A 240 35.77 -44.18 13.42
CA SER A 240 36.39 -44.24 12.06
C SER A 240 35.46 -43.61 11.02
N THR A 241 35.82 -42.95 9.92
CA THR A 241 37.03 -42.35 9.30
C THR A 241 36.53 -41.77 7.96
N ALA A 242 37.25 -40.78 7.40
CA ALA A 242 37.29 -40.41 5.97
C ALA A 242 36.05 -39.64 5.42
N THR A 243 36.13 -38.69 4.49
CA THR A 243 37.21 -38.25 3.59
C THR A 243 36.92 -36.83 3.10
N ASP A 244 37.98 -36.10 2.87
CA ASP A 244 38.08 -34.86 2.12
C ASP A 244 37.73 -35.10 0.63
N GLU A 245 36.75 -34.39 0.08
CA GLU A 245 36.59 -34.27 -1.38
C GLU A 245 36.31 -32.83 -1.81
N SER A 246 37.30 -32.35 -2.57
CA SER A 246 37.44 -31.08 -3.25
C SER A 246 36.39 -30.90 -4.36
N MET A 247 35.71 -29.74 -4.41
CA MET A 247 34.78 -29.37 -5.48
C MET A 247 35.41 -28.29 -6.40
N PRO A 248 35.33 -28.44 -7.74
CA PRO A 248 35.91 -27.48 -8.68
C PRO A 248 35.03 -26.23 -8.89
N PRO A 249 35.58 -25.07 -9.28
CA PRO A 249 34.81 -23.84 -9.42
C PRO A 249 33.97 -23.81 -10.70
N LEU A 250 32.68 -23.53 -10.57
CA LEU A 250 31.73 -23.38 -11.68
C LEU A 250 31.91 -22.03 -12.40
N ARG A 251 31.95 -22.09 -13.74
CA ARG A 251 32.19 -20.98 -14.66
C ARG A 251 31.10 -19.91 -14.61
N ARG A 252 31.54 -18.65 -14.55
CA ARG A 252 30.73 -17.41 -14.61
C ARG A 252 29.98 -17.29 -15.94
N ARG A 253 28.66 -17.53 -15.93
CA ARG A 253 27.77 -17.26 -17.07
C ARG A 253 27.30 -15.80 -17.00
N VAL A 254 27.81 -14.96 -17.89
CA VAL A 254 27.34 -13.57 -18.06
C VAL A 254 25.95 -13.63 -18.70
N ARG A 255 24.90 -13.28 -17.94
CA ARG A 255 23.57 -13.02 -18.51
C ARG A 255 23.61 -11.66 -19.20
N ARG A 256 23.49 -11.68 -20.53
CA ARG A 256 23.22 -10.50 -21.36
C ARG A 256 21.79 -10.06 -21.07
N ALA A 257 21.60 -8.86 -20.50
CA ALA A 257 20.28 -8.28 -20.30
C ALA A 257 19.63 -8.04 -21.68
N ALA A 258 18.39 -8.51 -21.85
CA ALA A 258 17.59 -8.16 -23.02
C ALA A 258 17.15 -6.70 -22.86
N ALA A 259 17.34 -5.90 -23.92
CA ALA A 259 16.89 -4.53 -23.96
C ALA A 259 15.35 -4.51 -23.89
N VAL A 260 14.81 -3.75 -22.93
CA VAL A 260 13.38 -3.44 -22.86
C VAL A 260 13.06 -2.54 -24.05
N ALA A 261 12.12 -2.97 -24.90
CA ALA A 261 11.63 -2.16 -26.00
C ALA A 261 10.90 -0.93 -25.45
N VAL A 262 11.43 0.26 -25.73
CA VAL A 262 10.78 1.54 -25.45
C VAL A 262 9.68 1.73 -26.51
N PRO A 263 8.41 1.94 -26.15
CA PRO A 263 7.39 2.27 -27.13
C PRO A 263 7.69 3.66 -27.75
N ASP A 264 7.79 3.70 -29.07
CA ASP A 264 8.23 4.85 -29.89
C ASP A 264 7.25 6.04 -29.94
N ARG A 265 6.12 6.00 -29.23
CA ARG A 265 5.17 7.11 -29.21
C ARG A 265 4.59 7.33 -27.83
N TRP A 266 5.21 8.24 -27.10
CA TRP A 266 4.57 8.95 -26.01
C TRP A 266 3.80 10.10 -26.63
N GLU A 267 2.49 10.20 -26.35
CA GLU A 267 1.77 11.43 -26.64
C GLU A 267 2.42 12.57 -25.86
N PRO A 268 2.58 13.77 -26.46
CA PRO A 268 3.16 14.90 -25.75
C PRO A 268 2.33 15.19 -24.49
N PRO A 269 2.94 15.21 -23.30
CA PRO A 269 2.21 15.52 -22.08
C PRO A 269 1.61 16.92 -22.15
N ASP A 270 0.44 17.08 -21.53
CA ASP A 270 -0.28 18.35 -21.48
C ASP A 270 0.64 19.46 -20.98
N ARG A 271 0.70 20.57 -21.73
CA ARG A 271 1.53 21.72 -21.43
C ARG A 271 1.21 22.31 -20.06
N ASP A 272 -0.05 22.30 -19.65
CA ASP A 272 -0.45 22.86 -18.36
C ASP A 272 0.05 21.97 -17.21
N VAL A 273 0.11 20.66 -17.41
CA VAL A 273 0.72 19.72 -16.45
C VAL A 273 2.22 19.99 -16.33
N LEU A 274 2.91 20.23 -17.44
CA LEU A 274 4.35 20.54 -17.42
C LEU A 274 4.64 21.87 -16.71
N VAL A 275 3.79 22.88 -16.91
CA VAL A 275 3.92 24.18 -16.22
C VAL A 275 3.69 24.02 -14.72
N ARG A 276 2.67 23.26 -14.31
CA ARG A 276 2.40 22.98 -12.88
C ARG A 276 3.52 22.17 -12.24
N LEU A 277 4.05 21.17 -12.94
CA LEU A 277 5.16 20.34 -12.46
C LEU A 277 6.44 21.16 -12.29
N ARG A 278 6.75 22.04 -13.24
CA ARG A 278 7.91 22.94 -13.14
C ARG A 278 7.79 23.86 -11.93
N ALA A 279 6.64 24.49 -11.72
CA ALA A 279 6.41 25.34 -10.57
C ALA A 279 6.59 24.57 -9.25
N ALA A 280 6.09 23.33 -9.17
CA ALA A 280 6.25 22.48 -7.99
C ALA A 280 7.71 22.09 -7.70
N LEU A 281 8.54 21.97 -8.74
CA LEU A 281 9.98 21.68 -8.59
C LEU A 281 10.78 22.91 -8.16
N GLU A 282 10.40 24.11 -8.62
CA GLU A 282 11.05 25.37 -8.22
C GLU A 282 10.81 25.69 -6.72
N GLU A 283 9.68 25.25 -6.15
CA GLU A 283 9.39 25.38 -4.71
C GLU A 283 10.23 24.44 -3.80
N LEU A 284 10.97 23.48 -4.38
CA LEU A 284 11.81 22.54 -3.63
C LEU A 284 13.28 23.00 -3.48
N THR A 285 13.66 24.09 -4.16
CA THR A 285 15.00 24.72 -4.11
C THR A 285 14.99 25.98 -3.27
#